data_AF-A0A8T6M0Q5-F1
#
_entry.id   AF-A0A8T6M0Q5-F1
#
_cell.length_a   1.000
_cell.length_b   1.000
_cell.length_c   1.000
_cell.angle_alpha   90.00
_cell.angle_beta   90.00
_cell.angle_gamma   90.00
#
_symmetry.space_group_name_H-M   'P 1'
#
loop_
_entity.id
_entity.type
_entity.pdbx_description
1 polymer ?
#
loop_
_entity_poly.entity_id
_entity_poly.type
_entity_poly.pdbx_seq_one_letter_code
_entity_poly.pdbx_strand_id
1 'polypeptide(L)'
;MTGILRINAYDTDTKQRYLLIASDSQTSKRIGGKIVKEGDTKKIYLLENHLFAGAGTSLINDEVEVNKLKKLLFSDSLDKHKVKVQLMMMDYLHKNNNIYFVADKKNLEFDDLGNKKIIIYGPAWATIGSGREYIAEVLKELPKDKIVKMPMKDLLEISYMAINNAAKHNEDSFTGGFFSFGAVGEKQSNLELNLKKLCN
;
A
#
# COMPACT_ATOMS: atom_id res chain seq x y z
N MET A 1 5.50 -7.30 -11.66
CA MET A 1 5.81 -5.93 -11.20
C MET A 1 4.48 -5.29 -10.87
N THR A 2 4.38 -4.52 -9.78
CA THR A 2 3.11 -4.28 -9.09
C THR A 2 2.53 -2.90 -9.42
N GLY A 3 1.20 -2.73 -9.37
CA GLY A 3 0.58 -1.42 -9.24
C GLY A 3 0.14 -1.20 -7.79
N ILE A 4 0.98 -0.59 -6.95
CA ILE A 4 0.56 -0.17 -5.60
C ILE A 4 0.18 1.30 -5.64
N LEU A 5 -0.99 1.64 -5.09
CA LEU A 5 -1.46 2.98 -4.79
C LEU A 5 -1.53 3.19 -3.28
N ARG A 6 -1.10 4.38 -2.81
CA ARG A 6 -1.21 4.85 -1.42
C ARG A 6 -1.82 6.25 -1.38
N ILE A 7 -2.91 6.43 -0.65
CA ILE A 7 -3.57 7.74 -0.48
C ILE A 7 -3.82 8.00 1.01
N ASN A 8 -3.22 9.05 1.56
CA ASN A 8 -3.65 9.60 2.85
C ASN A 8 -4.98 10.32 2.65
N ALA A 9 -6.01 9.88 3.36
CA ALA A 9 -7.36 10.36 3.16
C ALA A 9 -8.11 10.60 4.48
N TYR A 10 -9.16 11.40 4.38
CA TYR A 10 -10.10 11.71 5.43
C TYR A 10 -11.52 11.51 4.92
N ASP A 11 -12.22 10.53 5.49
CA ASP A 11 -13.62 10.24 5.16
C ASP A 11 -14.48 11.32 5.80
N THR A 12 -15.15 12.09 4.96
CA THR A 12 -16.04 13.16 5.39
C THR A 12 -17.28 12.64 6.12
N ASP A 13 -17.69 11.40 5.86
CA ASP A 13 -18.90 10.80 6.44
C ASP A 13 -18.60 10.27 7.84
N THR A 14 -17.58 9.41 7.97
CA THR A 14 -17.21 8.83 9.27
C THR A 14 -16.30 9.72 10.11
N LYS A 15 -15.79 10.83 9.53
CA LYS A 15 -14.81 11.74 10.13
C LYS A 15 -13.53 11.03 10.57
N GLN A 16 -13.12 9.99 9.83
CA GLN A 16 -11.93 9.19 10.12
C GLN A 16 -10.82 9.48 9.13
N ARG A 17 -9.57 9.47 9.61
CA ARG A 17 -8.40 9.43 8.72
C ARG A 17 -7.99 7.99 8.48
N TYR A 18 -7.51 7.74 7.27
CA TYR A 18 -6.95 6.46 6.89
C TYR A 18 -5.91 6.64 5.81
N LEU A 19 -5.05 5.63 5.73
CA LEU A 19 -4.26 5.36 4.55
C LEU A 19 -5.01 4.32 3.75
N LEU A 20 -5.53 4.72 2.59
CA LEU A 20 -6.00 3.76 1.61
C LEU A 20 -4.79 3.22 0.85
N ILE A 21 -4.67 1.91 0.83
CA ILE A 21 -3.69 1.16 0.06
C ILE A 21 -4.48 0.32 -0.92
N ALA A 22 -4.10 0.34 -2.18
CA ALA A 22 -4.71 -0.51 -3.19
C ALA A 22 -3.60 -1.18 -4.03
N SER A 23 -3.84 -2.43 -4.43
CA SER A 23 -2.90 -3.17 -5.27
C SER A 23 -3.61 -4.12 -6.22
N ASP A 24 -3.01 -4.37 -7.37
CA ASP A 24 -3.33 -5.53 -8.19
C ASP A 24 -2.81 -6.83 -7.55
N SER A 25 -3.24 -8.01 -8.02
CA SER A 25 -2.76 -9.29 -7.51
C SER A 25 -1.74 -9.96 -8.43
N GLN A 26 -1.67 -9.56 -9.69
CA GLN A 26 -0.94 -10.33 -10.69
C GLN A 26 0.56 -10.39 -10.40
N THR A 27 1.10 -11.60 -10.50
CA THR A 27 2.54 -11.84 -10.57
C THR A 27 2.89 -12.23 -11.99
N SER A 28 4.01 -11.72 -12.48
CA SER A 28 4.48 -12.03 -13.83
C SER A 28 5.99 -11.93 -13.88
N LYS A 29 6.60 -12.77 -14.71
CA LYS A 29 8.05 -12.81 -14.96
C LYS A 29 8.34 -12.57 -16.44
N ARG A 30 9.57 -12.20 -16.74
CA ARG A 30 10.06 -12.12 -18.12
C ARG A 30 10.81 -13.40 -18.48
N ILE A 31 10.33 -14.12 -19.50
CA ILE A 31 11.02 -15.29 -20.09
C ILE A 31 11.21 -15.01 -21.58
N GLY A 32 12.47 -14.99 -22.03
CA GLY A 32 12.80 -14.76 -23.45
C GLY A 32 12.21 -13.45 -23.99
N GLY A 33 12.22 -12.38 -23.19
CA GLY A 33 11.66 -11.07 -23.56
C GLY A 33 10.14 -10.95 -23.41
N LYS A 34 9.39 -12.06 -23.34
CA LYS A 34 7.94 -12.07 -23.14
C LYS A 34 7.58 -12.05 -21.67
N ILE A 35 6.48 -11.38 -21.35
CA ILE A 35 5.93 -11.33 -20.00
C ILE A 35 4.93 -12.49 -19.86
N VAL A 36 5.14 -13.32 -18.85
CA VAL A 36 4.34 -14.52 -18.59
C VAL A 36 3.71 -14.38 -17.20
N LYS A 37 2.39 -14.51 -17.14
CA LYS A 37 1.66 -14.53 -15.86
C LYS A 37 2.06 -15.78 -15.07
N GLU A 38 2.45 -15.60 -13.81
CA GLU A 38 2.81 -16.71 -12.92
C GLU A 38 1.67 -17.08 -11.97
N GLY A 39 0.77 -16.14 -11.69
CA GLY A 39 -0.37 -16.35 -10.81
C GLY A 39 -0.89 -15.03 -10.25
N ASP A 40 -1.58 -15.13 -9.12
CA ASP A 40 -2.12 -14.01 -8.37
C ASP A 40 -1.71 -14.14 -6.89
N THR A 41 -1.25 -13.03 -6.29
CA THR A 41 -0.85 -12.94 -4.89
C THR A 41 -1.42 -11.70 -4.22
N LYS A 42 -1.66 -11.78 -2.91
CA LYS A 42 -1.81 -10.57 -2.11
C LYS A 42 -0.49 -9.80 -2.08
N LYS A 43 -0.57 -8.47 -2.08
CA LYS A 43 0.60 -7.57 -2.05
C LYS A 43 0.60 -6.63 -0.84
N ILE A 44 -0.49 -6.67 -0.07
CA ILE A 44 -0.68 -5.92 1.17
C ILE A 44 -0.73 -6.93 2.30
N TYR A 45 0.13 -6.76 3.30
CA TYR A 45 0.33 -7.68 4.41
C TYR A 45 0.14 -6.97 5.74
N LEU A 46 -0.69 -7.54 6.63
CA LEU A 46 -0.75 -7.12 8.03
C LEU A 46 0.50 -7.64 8.75
N LEU A 47 1.36 -6.74 9.22
CA LEU A 47 2.53 -7.06 10.03
C LEU A 47 2.15 -7.20 11.50
N GLU A 48 1.40 -6.22 12.00
CA GLU A 48 0.90 -6.07 13.36
C GLU A 48 -0.46 -5.39 13.32
N ASN A 49 -1.19 -5.37 14.44
CA ASN A 49 -2.50 -4.69 14.54
C ASN A 49 -2.48 -3.22 14.06
N HIS A 50 -1.32 -2.58 14.00
CA HIS A 50 -1.11 -1.20 13.58
C HIS A 50 -0.12 -1.02 12.43
N LEU A 51 0.49 -2.10 11.91
CA LEU A 51 1.52 -2.04 10.86
C LEU A 51 1.11 -2.85 9.63
N PHE A 52 1.23 -2.23 8.46
CA PHE A 52 0.91 -2.83 7.16
C PHE A 52 2.11 -2.73 6.24
N ALA A 53 2.45 -3.79 5.51
CA ALA A 53 3.50 -3.78 4.50
C ALA A 53 2.91 -3.91 3.09
N GLY A 54 3.48 -3.17 2.15
CA GLY A 54 3.35 -3.47 0.72
C GLY A 54 4.59 -4.16 0.20
N ALA A 55 4.42 -5.31 -0.43
CA ALA A 55 5.47 -6.08 -1.10
C ALA A 55 5.02 -6.45 -2.52
N GLY A 56 5.94 -6.78 -3.43
CA GLY A 56 5.49 -7.11 -4.78
C GLY A 56 6.56 -7.40 -5.82
N THR A 57 7.53 -8.26 -5.49
CA THR A 57 8.50 -8.76 -6.46
C THR A 57 8.22 -10.19 -6.91
N SER A 58 7.80 -11.09 -6.01
CA SER A 58 7.42 -12.47 -6.34
C SER A 58 6.77 -13.18 -5.15
N LEU A 59 5.83 -14.11 -5.41
CA LEU A 59 5.06 -14.84 -4.41
C LEU A 59 5.89 -15.37 -3.23
N ILE A 60 6.92 -16.18 -3.52
CA ILE A 60 7.71 -16.88 -2.50
C ILE A 60 8.58 -15.88 -1.70
N ASN A 61 9.19 -14.92 -2.40
CA ASN A 61 10.09 -13.97 -1.73
C ASN A 61 9.30 -12.96 -0.89
N ASP A 62 8.12 -12.52 -1.35
CA ASP A 62 7.31 -11.55 -0.62
C ASP A 62 6.87 -12.12 0.74
N GLU A 63 6.40 -13.37 0.80
CA GLU A 63 6.00 -14.01 2.06
C GLU A 63 7.17 -14.26 3.01
N VAL A 64 8.31 -14.71 2.47
CA VAL A 64 9.53 -14.94 3.26
C VAL A 64 10.03 -13.65 3.89
N GLU A 65 10.09 -12.56 3.12
CA GLU A 65 10.56 -11.27 3.61
C GLU A 65 9.58 -10.64 4.60
N VAL A 66 8.26 -10.72 4.34
CA VAL A 66 7.24 -10.28 5.30
C VAL A 66 7.37 -11.04 6.63
N ASN A 67 7.61 -12.35 6.59
CA ASN A 67 7.79 -13.14 7.81
C ASN A 67 9.09 -12.82 8.55
N LYS A 68 10.19 -12.53 7.83
CA LYS A 68 11.44 -12.03 8.44
C LYS A 68 11.21 -10.68 9.12
N LEU A 69 10.53 -9.76 8.44
CA LEU A 69 10.20 -8.44 9.00
C LEU A 69 9.32 -8.57 10.25
N LYS A 70 8.29 -9.43 10.22
CA LYS A 70 7.49 -9.74 11.41
C LYS A 70 8.37 -10.20 12.56
N LYS A 71 9.22 -11.21 12.35
CA LYS A 71 10.10 -11.72 13.39
C LYS A 71 11.01 -10.64 13.99
N LEU A 72 11.56 -9.77 13.15
CA LEU A 72 12.37 -8.63 13.60
C LEU A 72 11.56 -7.67 14.47
N LEU A 73 10.31 -7.37 14.07
CA LEU A 73 9.39 -6.52 14.81
C LEU A 73 8.97 -7.12 16.17
N PHE A 74 8.86 -8.45 16.28
CA PHE A 74 8.51 -9.15 17.52
C PHE A 74 9.70 -9.39 18.45
N SER A 75 10.90 -9.63 17.90
CA SER A 75 12.10 -9.95 18.70
C SER A 75 12.68 -8.72 19.38
N ASP A 76 12.63 -7.58 18.70
CA ASP A 76 12.86 -6.30 19.33
C ASP A 76 11.56 -5.94 20.04
N SER A 77 11.56 -5.87 21.37
CA SER A 77 10.47 -5.27 22.13
C SER A 77 10.35 -3.78 21.78
N LEU A 78 9.80 -3.47 20.60
CA LEU A 78 9.75 -2.14 19.98
C LEU A 78 8.87 -1.14 20.74
N ASP A 79 8.37 -1.53 21.91
CA ASP A 79 7.51 -0.73 22.76
C ASP A 79 8.17 0.49 23.37
N LYS A 80 9.49 0.71 23.21
CA LYS A 80 10.16 1.80 23.93
C LYS A 80 10.43 3.05 23.12
N HIS A 81 10.87 3.01 21.86
CA HIS A 81 11.33 4.22 21.15
C HIS A 81 10.90 4.32 19.68
N LYS A 82 9.92 5.20 19.38
CA LYS A 82 9.40 5.53 18.03
C LYS A 82 10.50 5.81 17.00
N VAL A 83 11.54 6.55 17.38
CA VAL A 83 12.68 6.90 16.51
C VAL A 83 13.48 5.65 16.10
N LYS A 84 13.66 4.69 17.00
CA LYS A 84 14.40 3.44 16.72
C LYS A 84 13.64 2.57 15.72
N VAL A 85 12.31 2.48 15.84
CA VAL A 85 11.44 1.75 14.90
C VAL A 85 11.59 2.33 13.49
N GLN A 86 11.51 3.65 13.35
CA GLN A 86 11.63 4.33 12.06
C GLN A 86 12.98 4.08 11.38
N LEU A 87 14.08 4.24 12.11
CA LEU A 87 15.43 3.99 11.58
C LEU A 87 15.61 2.54 11.17
N MET A 88 15.12 1.59 11.98
CA MET A 88 15.17 0.17 11.66
C MET A 88 14.35 -0.17 10.43
N MET A 89 13.14 0.40 10.30
CA MET A 89 12.31 0.18 9.11
C MET A 89 12.97 0.75 7.86
N MET A 90 13.55 1.95 7.93
CA MET A 90 14.25 2.54 6.79
C MET A 90 15.49 1.74 6.39
N ASP A 91 16.29 1.27 7.36
CA ASP A 91 17.46 0.42 7.09
C ASP A 91 17.06 -0.93 6.49
N TYR A 92 16.00 -1.55 7.02
CA TYR A 92 15.46 -2.80 6.48
C TYR A 92 14.98 -2.63 5.04
N LEU A 93 14.16 -1.60 4.77
CA LEU A 93 13.64 -1.30 3.42
C LEU A 93 14.74 -0.92 2.44
N HIS A 94 15.83 -0.28 2.91
CA HIS A 94 16.98 0.04 2.06
C HIS A 94 17.74 -1.22 1.63
N LYS A 95 17.84 -2.22 2.52
CA LYS A 95 18.50 -3.51 2.24
C LYS A 95 17.60 -4.49 1.51
N ASN A 96 16.29 -4.26 1.50
CA ASN A 96 15.29 -5.19 1.01
C ASN A 96 14.46 -4.60 -0.12
N ASN A 97 14.67 -5.07 -1.34
CA ASN A 97 13.95 -4.58 -2.51
C ASN A 97 12.57 -5.24 -2.72
N ASN A 98 12.16 -6.16 -1.83
CA ASN A 98 10.89 -6.89 -1.94
C ASN A 98 9.76 -6.22 -1.16
N ILE A 99 10.08 -5.54 -0.04
CA ILE A 99 9.12 -4.72 0.70
C ILE A 99 9.30 -3.27 0.29
N TYR A 100 8.24 -2.68 -0.26
CA TYR A 100 8.28 -1.31 -0.78
C TYR A 100 7.98 -0.27 0.28
N PHE A 101 7.08 -0.58 1.21
CA PHE A 101 6.75 0.33 2.29
C PHE A 101 6.15 -0.39 3.48
N VAL A 102 6.20 0.29 4.63
CA VAL A 102 5.47 -0.07 5.85
C VAL A 102 4.67 1.15 6.30
N ALA A 103 3.38 0.97 6.59
CA ALA A 103 2.51 2.01 7.12
C ALA A 103 2.19 1.75 8.59
N ASP A 104 2.24 2.81 9.41
CA ASP A 104 1.99 2.76 10.86
C ASP A 104 0.83 3.68 11.27
N LYS A 105 -0.28 3.09 11.72
CA LYS A 105 -1.46 3.85 12.18
C LYS A 105 -1.43 4.26 13.65
N LYS A 106 -0.56 3.66 14.47
CA LYS A 106 -0.41 4.02 15.89
C LYS A 106 0.38 5.32 16.00
N ASN A 107 1.41 5.45 15.19
CA ASN A 107 2.27 6.62 15.15
C ASN A 107 1.86 7.54 14.00
N LEU A 108 1.22 8.66 14.32
CA LEU A 108 0.86 9.68 13.35
C LEU A 108 1.98 10.74 13.23
N GLU A 109 2.09 11.36 12.06
CA GLU A 109 2.91 12.54 11.80
C GLU A 109 2.02 13.72 11.36
N PHE A 110 2.54 14.93 11.38
CA PHE A 110 1.81 16.10 10.88
C PHE A 110 2.28 16.43 9.46
N ASP A 111 1.35 16.79 8.57
CA ASP A 111 1.69 17.45 7.30
C ASP A 111 2.06 18.93 7.53
N ASP A 112 2.50 19.60 6.47
CA ASP A 112 2.92 21.01 6.52
C ASP A 112 1.78 21.97 6.89
N LEU A 113 0.54 21.49 6.87
CA LEU A 113 -0.68 22.22 7.25
C LEU A 113 -1.16 21.87 8.67
N GLY A 114 -0.38 21.07 9.42
CA GLY A 114 -0.72 20.66 10.78
C GLY A 114 -1.81 19.59 10.87
N ASN A 115 -2.13 18.88 9.78
CA ASN A 115 -3.04 17.74 9.83
C ASN A 115 -2.27 16.46 10.17
N LYS A 116 -2.83 15.62 11.05
CA LYS A 116 -2.26 14.31 11.29
C LYS A 116 -2.44 13.41 10.06
N LYS A 117 -1.39 12.70 9.66
CA LYS A 117 -1.37 11.68 8.60
C LYS A 117 -0.72 10.39 9.12
N ILE A 118 -1.03 9.28 8.46
CA ILE A 118 -0.42 7.98 8.76
C ILE A 118 1.02 7.99 8.26
N ILE A 119 1.93 7.50 9.10
CA ILE A 119 3.34 7.41 8.73
C ILE A 119 3.52 6.29 7.71
N ILE A 120 4.28 6.58 6.65
CA ILE A 120 4.68 5.62 5.65
C ILE A 120 6.21 5.57 5.60
N TYR A 121 6.79 4.46 6.05
CA TYR A 121 8.20 4.15 5.88
C TYR A 121 8.43 3.59 4.48
N GLY A 122 9.25 4.24 3.66
CA GLY A 122 9.54 3.81 2.29
C GLY A 122 9.66 5.01 1.34
N PRO A 123 9.78 4.79 0.01
CA PRO A 123 9.81 5.86 -0.97
C PRO A 123 8.57 6.76 -0.83
N ALA A 124 8.71 8.06 -1.07
CA ALA A 124 7.61 9.03 -0.93
C ALA A 124 6.52 8.92 -2.02
N TRP A 125 6.76 8.15 -3.09
CA TRP A 125 5.87 8.12 -4.26
C TRP A 125 4.50 7.50 -3.97
N ALA A 126 3.40 8.21 -4.26
CA ALA A 126 2.04 7.69 -4.07
C ALA A 126 1.81 6.34 -4.80
N THR A 127 2.58 6.07 -5.84
CA THR A 127 2.44 4.90 -6.71
C THR A 127 3.76 4.16 -6.90
N ILE A 128 3.76 2.82 -6.86
CA ILE A 128 4.96 1.99 -7.01
C ILE A 128 4.73 0.88 -8.04
N GLY A 129 5.77 0.63 -8.86
CA GLY A 129 5.91 -0.48 -9.81
C GLY A 129 5.54 -0.12 -11.26
N SER A 130 5.22 -1.11 -12.10
CA SER A 130 5.18 -0.94 -13.58
C SER A 130 4.03 -0.08 -14.05
N GLY A 131 2.89 -0.13 -13.37
CA GLY A 131 1.71 0.67 -13.71
C GLY A 131 1.71 2.09 -13.18
N ARG A 132 2.79 2.52 -12.50
CA ARG A 132 2.79 3.77 -11.72
C ARG A 132 2.40 5.02 -12.51
N GLU A 133 2.78 5.10 -13.78
CA GLU A 133 2.52 6.27 -14.63
C GLU A 133 1.03 6.37 -14.98
N TYR A 134 0.40 5.24 -15.30
CA TYR A 134 -1.03 5.13 -15.57
C TYR A 134 -1.89 5.34 -14.33
N ILE A 135 -1.41 4.89 -13.16
CA ILE A 135 -2.06 5.18 -11.88
C ILE A 135 -1.94 6.69 -11.58
N ALA A 136 -0.75 7.28 -11.77
CA ALA A 136 -0.51 8.70 -11.52
C ALA A 136 -1.34 9.62 -12.43
N GLU A 137 -1.64 9.19 -13.67
CA GLU A 137 -2.49 9.93 -14.58
C GLU A 137 -3.92 10.10 -14.05
N VAL A 138 -4.52 9.04 -13.51
CA VAL A 138 -5.88 9.09 -12.94
C VAL A 138 -5.89 9.95 -11.67
N LEU A 139 -4.80 9.93 -10.90
CA LEU A 139 -4.70 10.65 -9.63
C LEU A 139 -4.20 12.09 -9.77
N LYS A 140 -3.89 12.56 -10.99
CA LYS A 140 -3.32 13.90 -11.20
C LYS A 140 -4.23 15.03 -10.68
N GLU A 141 -5.53 14.77 -10.63
CA GLU A 141 -6.57 15.68 -10.12
C GLU A 141 -6.67 15.67 -8.58
N LEU A 142 -6.08 14.66 -7.91
CA LEU A 142 -6.02 14.63 -6.45
C LEU A 142 -4.89 15.55 -5.93
N PRO A 143 -5.07 16.17 -4.76
CA PRO A 143 -4.03 16.99 -4.16
C PRO A 143 -2.83 16.13 -3.73
N LYS A 144 -1.69 16.30 -4.40
CA LYS A 144 -0.48 15.48 -4.24
C LYS A 144 0.16 15.54 -2.84
N ASP A 145 -0.01 16.67 -2.15
CA ASP A 145 0.63 16.95 -0.86
C ASP A 145 -0.38 17.17 0.28
N LYS A 146 -1.63 16.75 0.09
CA LYS A 146 -2.68 16.94 1.10
C LYS A 146 -3.41 15.64 1.37
N ILE A 147 -3.96 15.57 2.57
CA ILE A 147 -4.97 14.57 2.92
C ILE A 147 -6.18 14.77 1.99
N VAL A 148 -6.51 13.76 1.20
CA VAL A 148 -7.66 13.76 0.30
C VAL A 148 -8.93 13.67 1.14
N LYS A 149 -9.81 14.68 1.06
CA LYS A 149 -11.05 14.75 1.84
C LYS A 149 -12.24 14.40 0.94
N MET A 150 -12.78 13.21 1.08
CA MET A 150 -13.95 12.73 0.33
C MET A 150 -14.56 11.48 0.99
N PRO A 151 -15.81 11.11 0.67
CA PRO A 151 -16.39 9.84 1.12
C PRO A 151 -15.52 8.63 0.76
N MET A 152 -15.48 7.62 1.64
CA MET A 152 -14.70 6.39 1.40
C MET A 152 -15.09 5.70 0.08
N LYS A 153 -16.39 5.71 -0.26
CA LYS A 153 -16.90 5.11 -1.50
C LYS A 153 -16.23 5.71 -2.73
N ASP A 154 -16.19 7.03 -2.81
CA ASP A 154 -15.62 7.78 -3.94
C ASP A 154 -14.11 7.53 -4.04
N LEU A 155 -13.43 7.43 -2.89
CA LEU A 155 -12.01 7.12 -2.87
C LEU A 155 -11.71 5.69 -3.35
N LEU A 156 -12.53 4.72 -2.96
CA LEU A 156 -12.42 3.33 -3.44
C LEU A 156 -12.67 3.27 -4.95
N GLU A 157 -13.65 4.01 -5.46
CA GLU A 157 -13.96 4.10 -6.89
C GLU A 157 -12.80 4.70 -7.68
N ILE A 158 -12.24 5.84 -7.25
CA ILE A 158 -11.07 6.45 -7.89
C ILE A 158 -9.86 5.51 -7.86
N SER A 159 -9.64 4.83 -6.74
CA SER A 159 -8.53 3.88 -6.59
C SER A 159 -8.68 2.66 -7.50
N TYR A 160 -9.90 2.14 -7.62
CA TYR A 160 -10.23 1.09 -8.58
C TYR A 160 -9.98 1.57 -10.01
N MET A 161 -10.47 2.76 -10.38
CA MET A 161 -10.26 3.35 -11.70
C MET A 161 -8.77 3.50 -12.01
N ALA A 162 -7.96 3.94 -11.05
CA ALA A 162 -6.52 4.14 -11.24
C ALA A 162 -5.77 2.83 -11.51
N ILE A 163 -6.02 1.78 -10.72
CA ILE A 163 -5.37 0.48 -10.93
C ILE A 163 -5.92 -0.21 -12.19
N ASN A 164 -7.22 -0.10 -12.46
CA ASN A 164 -7.83 -0.65 -13.67
C ASN A 164 -7.33 0.06 -14.94
N ASN A 165 -7.07 1.37 -14.87
CA ASN A 165 -6.44 2.11 -15.97
C ASN A 165 -5.07 1.50 -16.29
N ALA A 166 -4.22 1.31 -15.26
CA ALA A 166 -2.93 0.66 -15.42
C ALA A 166 -3.03 -0.76 -16.01
N ALA A 167 -4.00 -1.57 -15.57
CA ALA A 167 -4.22 -2.92 -16.10
C ALA A 167 -4.68 -2.96 -17.57
N LYS A 168 -5.34 -1.90 -18.06
CA LYS A 168 -5.85 -1.80 -19.44
C LYS A 168 -4.81 -1.34 -20.45
N HIS A 169 -3.72 -0.71 -20.00
CA HIS A 169 -2.65 -0.31 -20.89
C HIS A 169 -1.85 -1.55 -21.31
N ASN A 170 -1.97 -1.92 -22.59
CA ASN A 170 -1.35 -3.12 -23.20
C ASN A 170 0.18 -3.20 -23.01
N GLU A 171 0.84 -2.09 -22.68
CA GLU A 171 2.27 -2.01 -22.42
C GLU A 171 2.65 -2.47 -21.00
N ASP A 172 1.71 -2.43 -20.04
CA ASP A 172 1.89 -2.92 -18.67
C ASP A 172 1.21 -4.27 -18.47
N SER A 173 1.75 -5.31 -19.10
CA SER A 173 1.25 -6.67 -18.90
C SER A 173 1.66 -7.28 -17.55
N PHE A 174 2.13 -6.47 -16.59
CA PHE A 174 2.45 -6.90 -15.23
C PHE A 174 1.35 -6.57 -14.22
N THR A 175 0.48 -5.58 -14.50
CA THR A 175 -0.64 -5.20 -13.64
C THR A 175 -1.90 -5.96 -14.04
N GLY A 176 -2.57 -6.62 -13.10
CA GLY A 176 -3.81 -7.35 -13.39
C GLY A 176 -4.30 -8.27 -12.28
N GLY A 177 -5.13 -9.24 -12.64
CA GLY A 177 -5.75 -10.16 -11.67
C GLY A 177 -6.91 -9.51 -10.91
N PHE A 178 -7.03 -9.81 -9.62
CA PHE A 178 -8.02 -9.18 -8.74
C PHE A 178 -7.42 -7.97 -8.02
N PHE A 179 -8.25 -6.98 -7.73
CA PHE A 179 -7.84 -5.79 -6.99
C PHE A 179 -8.06 -6.00 -5.49
N SER A 180 -7.04 -5.68 -4.71
CA SER A 180 -7.07 -5.72 -3.26
C SER A 180 -6.99 -4.31 -2.71
N PHE A 181 -7.81 -4.01 -1.72
CA PHE A 181 -7.78 -2.76 -0.99
C PHE A 181 -7.50 -3.04 0.48
N GLY A 182 -6.73 -2.16 1.11
CA GLY A 182 -6.54 -2.09 2.54
C GLY A 182 -6.78 -0.66 3.00
N ALA A 183 -7.72 -0.45 3.91
CA ALA A 183 -7.90 0.84 4.56
C ALA A 183 -7.34 0.74 5.98
N VAL A 184 -6.30 1.51 6.25
CA VAL A 184 -5.65 1.56 7.55
C VAL A 184 -6.18 2.80 8.27
N GLY A 185 -7.11 2.67 9.22
CA GLY A 185 -7.75 3.82 9.90
C GLY A 185 -7.18 4.15 11.29
N GLU A 186 -7.30 5.41 11.73
CA GLU A 186 -6.89 5.86 13.08
C GLU A 186 -7.67 5.20 14.23
N LYS A 187 -8.94 4.88 14.01
CA LYS A 187 -9.78 4.15 14.95
C LYS A 187 -9.90 2.70 14.50
N GLN A 188 -9.96 1.77 15.44
CA GLN A 188 -10.35 0.39 15.17
C GLN A 188 -11.83 0.40 14.76
N SER A 189 -12.09 0.62 13.48
CA SER A 189 -13.42 0.59 12.92
C SER A 189 -13.71 -0.81 12.39
N ASN A 190 -14.97 -1.24 12.45
CA ASN A 190 -15.44 -2.47 11.78
C ASN A 190 -15.21 -2.45 10.25
N LEU A 191 -14.66 -1.37 9.70
CA LEU A 191 -14.26 -1.21 8.31
C LEU A 191 -13.12 -2.18 7.91
N GLU A 192 -12.25 -2.55 8.86
CA GLU A 192 -11.14 -3.49 8.66
C GLU A 192 -11.61 -4.91 8.23
N LEU A 193 -12.91 -5.21 8.38
CA LEU A 193 -13.53 -6.51 8.09
C LEU A 193 -14.43 -6.55 6.84
N ASN A 194 -14.80 -5.41 6.24
CA ASN A 194 -15.78 -5.38 5.13
C ASN A 194 -15.18 -5.29 3.71
N LEU A 195 -13.86 -5.14 3.58
CA LEU A 195 -13.18 -5.14 2.26
C LEU A 195 -13.19 -6.52 1.57
N LYS A 196 -13.50 -7.61 2.27
CA LYS A 196 -13.73 -8.93 1.65
C LYS A 196 -15.00 -9.01 0.79
N LYS A 197 -15.97 -8.10 0.98
CA LYS A 197 -17.28 -8.16 0.29
C LYS A 197 -17.40 -7.29 -0.95
N LEU A 198 -16.46 -6.39 -1.20
CA LEU A 198 -16.49 -5.46 -2.34
C LEU A 198 -15.84 -6.04 -3.62
N CYS A 199 -15.36 -7.29 -3.57
CA CYS A 199 -14.70 -7.97 -4.70
C CYS A 199 -15.49 -9.18 -5.23
N ASN A 200 -16.82 -9.13 -5.17
CA ASN A 200 -17.69 -9.99 -5.97
C ASN A 200 -18.36 -9.17 -7.06
#